data_AF-A0A956IVW9-F1
#
_entry.id   AF-A0A956IVW9-F1
#
_cell.length_a   1.000
_cell.length_b   1.000
_cell.length_c   1.000
_cell.angle_alpha   90.00
_cell.angle_beta   90.00
_cell.angle_gamma   90.00
#
_symmetry.space_group_name_H-M   'P 1'
#
loop_
_entity.id
_entity.type
_entity.pdbx_description
1 polymer ?
#
loop_
_entity_poly.entity_id
_entity_poly.type
_entity_poly.pdbx_seq_one_letter_code
_entity_poly.pdbx_strand_id
1 'polypeptide(L)'
;MHDPVLAWLLGPAQACGDEAAFVAGLAAELDAGGFAVDRVWLGYLRPHPLVAGVGATWHRERGAFVVTLPFDRRRDLPGPQGPIAEAMASGGPVRVRMADYERGALNLQSSLWDEGFVEQVVIGCTWSGGFAVITFTTKRPGGFTDVEVERLAELRGAISLHAELIDRRASLEVITTTYLGRDAGRRILDGALHRGDGETITAAIWFSDLRGFTALSERLPLAA
;
A
#
# COMPACT_ATOMS: atom_id res chain seq x y z
N MET A 1 -7.94 -20.62 21.36
CA MET A 1 -6.81 -19.78 21.82
C MET A 1 -6.83 -18.54 20.95
N HIS A 2 -6.92 -17.35 21.54
CA HIS A 2 -7.05 -16.11 20.78
C HIS A 2 -5.69 -15.82 20.10
N ASP A 3 -5.66 -15.77 18.78
CA ASP A 3 -4.45 -15.41 18.04
C ASP A 3 -4.10 -13.95 18.35
N PRO A 4 -2.93 -13.65 18.93
CA PRO A 4 -2.56 -12.28 19.32
C PRO A 4 -2.35 -11.36 18.11
N VAL A 5 -1.82 -11.87 17.01
CA VAL A 5 -1.60 -11.09 15.78
C VAL A 5 -2.95 -10.74 15.16
N LEU A 6 -3.88 -11.70 15.12
CA LEU A 6 -5.24 -11.43 14.66
C LEU A 6 -5.97 -10.46 15.60
N ALA A 7 -5.78 -10.57 16.93
CA ALA A 7 -6.36 -9.64 17.89
C ALA A 7 -5.86 -8.21 17.66
N TRP A 8 -4.55 -8.06 17.40
CA TRP A 8 -3.94 -6.79 17.07
C TRP A 8 -4.52 -6.22 15.77
N LEU A 9 -4.60 -7.04 14.72
CA LEU A 9 -5.21 -6.66 13.45
C LEU A 9 -6.68 -6.26 13.63
N LEU A 10 -7.47 -6.90 14.48
CA LEU A 10 -8.88 -6.55 14.64
C LEU A 10 -9.12 -5.34 15.56
N GLY A 11 -8.11 -4.87 16.29
CA GLY A 11 -8.23 -3.75 17.23
C GLY A 11 -7.11 -2.72 17.05
N PRO A 12 -5.99 -2.82 17.81
CA PRO A 12 -4.91 -1.83 17.83
C PRO A 12 -4.41 -1.33 16.47
N ALA A 13 -4.36 -2.19 15.45
CA ALA A 13 -3.92 -1.83 14.09
C ALA A 13 -4.74 -0.67 13.46
N GLN A 14 -5.96 -0.43 13.94
CA GLN A 14 -6.81 0.67 13.46
C GLN A 14 -6.18 2.06 13.69
N ALA A 15 -5.27 2.17 14.67
CA ALA A 15 -4.53 3.39 14.98
C ALA A 15 -3.33 3.62 14.05
N CYS A 16 -2.96 2.67 13.18
CA CYS A 16 -1.94 2.88 12.17
C CYS A 16 -2.40 3.96 11.18
N GLY A 17 -1.66 5.07 11.14
CA GLY A 17 -1.99 6.22 10.29
C GLY A 17 -1.60 6.04 8.83
N ASP A 18 -0.60 5.20 8.55
CA ASP A 18 -0.07 4.96 7.21
C ASP A 18 0.41 3.51 7.02
N GLU A 19 0.84 3.19 5.80
CA GLU A 19 1.28 1.86 5.43
C GLU A 19 2.58 1.44 6.15
N ALA A 20 3.50 2.38 6.43
CA ALA A 20 4.75 2.08 7.13
C ALA A 20 4.52 1.69 8.59
N ALA A 21 3.68 2.44 9.30
CA ALA A 21 3.26 2.13 10.67
C ALA A 21 2.56 0.77 10.72
N PHE A 22 1.73 0.46 9.72
CA PHE A 22 1.05 -0.82 9.63
C PHE A 22 2.02 -2.00 9.46
N VAL A 23 2.93 -1.96 8.47
CA VAL A 23 3.89 -3.06 8.27
C VAL A 23 4.88 -3.20 9.43
N ALA A 24 5.24 -2.11 10.09
CA ALA A 24 6.08 -2.14 11.29
C ALA A 24 5.38 -2.78 12.48
N GLY A 25 4.12 -2.39 12.74
CA GLY A 25 3.31 -2.97 13.81
C GLY A 25 3.05 -4.46 13.57
N LEU A 26 2.66 -4.82 12.35
CA LEU A 26 2.45 -6.22 11.98
C LEU A 26 3.73 -7.06 12.17
N ALA A 27 4.88 -6.54 11.75
CA ALA A 27 6.15 -7.23 11.95
C ALA A 27 6.49 -7.42 13.44
N ALA A 28 6.22 -6.41 14.29
CA ALA A 28 6.45 -6.51 15.72
C ALA A 28 5.55 -7.57 16.38
N GLU A 29 4.27 -7.64 16.00
CA GLU A 29 3.35 -8.67 16.51
C GLU A 29 3.73 -10.07 16.04
N LEU A 30 4.17 -10.22 14.78
CA LEU A 30 4.67 -11.49 14.27
C LEU A 30 5.95 -11.94 15.00
N ASP A 31 6.88 -11.03 15.27
CA ASP A 31 8.10 -11.31 16.03
C ASP A 31 7.77 -11.73 17.48
N ALA A 32 6.85 -11.02 18.14
CA ALA A 32 6.35 -11.40 19.46
C ALA A 32 5.61 -12.75 19.46
N GLY A 33 4.95 -13.10 18.34
CA GLY A 33 4.34 -14.40 18.09
C GLY A 33 5.33 -15.51 17.72
N GLY A 34 6.63 -15.22 17.65
CA GLY A 34 7.69 -16.19 17.36
C GLY A 34 7.94 -16.48 15.88
N PHE A 35 7.34 -15.71 14.97
CA PHE A 35 7.60 -15.87 13.54
C PHE A 35 8.99 -15.30 13.19
N ALA A 36 9.78 -16.06 12.44
CA ALA A 36 11.09 -15.61 11.97
C ALA A 36 10.97 -14.70 10.73
N VAL A 37 10.34 -13.54 10.86
CA VAL A 37 10.19 -12.56 9.75
C VAL A 37 11.28 -11.51 9.82
N ASP A 38 12.01 -11.32 8.73
CA ASP A 38 13.10 -10.35 8.62
C ASP A 38 12.76 -9.17 7.71
N ARG A 39 11.74 -9.34 6.86
CA ARG A 39 11.19 -8.29 6.00
C ARG A 39 9.71 -8.53 5.72
N VAL A 40 8.93 -7.46 5.76
CA VAL A 40 7.53 -7.40 5.32
C VAL A 40 7.44 -6.38 4.19
N TRP A 41 6.75 -6.71 3.11
CA TRP A 41 6.43 -5.74 2.06
C TRP A 41 4.95 -5.79 1.74
N LEU A 42 4.26 -4.66 1.80
CA LEU A 42 2.88 -4.49 1.37
C LEU A 42 2.85 -3.54 0.18
N GLY A 43 2.24 -3.94 -0.93
CA GLY A 43 2.13 -3.08 -2.10
C GLY A 43 0.82 -3.24 -2.84
N TYR A 44 0.30 -2.13 -3.35
CA TYR A 44 -0.91 -2.07 -4.16
C TYR A 44 -0.88 -0.92 -5.15
N LEU A 45 -1.63 -1.09 -6.24
CA LEU A 45 -1.95 0.01 -7.13
C LEU A 45 -3.18 0.73 -6.60
N ARG A 46 -3.20 2.06 -6.76
CA ARG A 46 -4.30 2.90 -6.29
C ARG A 46 -4.84 3.76 -7.44
N PRO A 47 -6.16 3.92 -7.55
CA PRO A 47 -6.78 4.77 -8.57
C PRO A 47 -6.67 6.25 -8.15
N HIS A 48 -5.45 6.77 -8.11
CA HIS A 48 -5.14 8.09 -7.59
C HIS A 48 -4.51 8.99 -8.66
N PRO A 49 -4.91 10.28 -8.78
CA PRO A 49 -4.51 11.13 -9.91
C PRO A 49 -3.02 11.45 -9.98
N LEU A 50 -2.31 11.43 -8.84
CA LEU A 50 -0.86 11.73 -8.76
C LEU A 50 0.00 10.51 -8.43
N VAL A 51 -0.61 9.40 -8.04
CA VAL A 51 0.08 8.22 -7.50
C VAL A 51 -0.47 6.97 -8.17
N ALA A 52 0.38 6.19 -8.81
CA ALA A 52 -0.01 4.92 -9.42
C ALA A 52 -0.14 3.78 -8.41
N GLY A 53 0.70 3.81 -7.37
CA GLY A 53 0.80 2.73 -6.41
C GLY A 53 1.65 3.10 -5.20
N VAL A 54 1.54 2.29 -4.16
CA VAL A 54 2.28 2.43 -2.91
C VAL A 54 2.91 1.08 -2.57
N GLY A 55 4.14 1.11 -2.07
CA GLY A 55 4.82 -0.04 -1.50
C GLY A 55 5.44 0.33 -0.15
N ALA A 56 4.94 -0.25 0.93
CA ALA A 56 5.54 -0.13 2.24
C ALA A 56 6.43 -1.33 2.52
N THR A 57 7.65 -1.08 2.97
CA THR A 57 8.59 -2.12 3.40
C THR A 57 8.89 -1.91 4.87
N TRP A 58 8.78 -2.97 5.68
CA TRP A 58 9.51 -3.08 6.94
C TRP A 58 10.67 -4.04 6.76
N HIS A 59 11.84 -3.69 7.29
CA HIS A 59 13.02 -4.52 7.30
C HIS A 59 13.63 -4.51 8.71
N ARG A 60 13.99 -5.69 9.25
CA ARG A 60 14.46 -5.84 10.64
C ARG A 60 15.58 -4.86 11.02
N GLU A 61 16.52 -4.64 10.11
CA GLU A 61 17.69 -3.76 10.35
C GLU A 61 17.45 -2.29 9.97
N ARG A 62 16.44 -1.97 9.15
CA ARG A 62 16.25 -0.63 8.56
C ARG A 62 14.96 0.07 8.99
N GLY A 63 14.09 -0.62 9.71
CA GLY A 63 12.76 -0.12 10.06
C GLY A 63 11.81 -0.11 8.87
N ALA A 64 10.74 0.69 8.98
CA ALA A 64 9.72 0.80 7.94
C ALA A 64 9.82 2.09 7.13
N PHE A 65 9.53 1.99 5.84
CA PHE A 65 9.48 3.12 4.92
C PHE A 65 8.45 2.87 3.81
N VAL A 66 7.94 3.96 3.23
CA VAL A 66 7.00 3.93 2.11
C VAL A 66 7.71 4.40 0.84
N VAL A 67 7.50 3.67 -0.25
CA VAL A 67 7.87 4.09 -1.60
C VAL A 67 6.59 4.27 -2.40
N THR A 68 6.44 5.44 -3.00
CA THR A 68 5.30 5.77 -3.85
C THR A 68 5.72 5.67 -5.32
N LEU A 69 4.88 5.03 -6.12
CA LEU A 69 5.03 5.04 -7.57
C LEU A 69 4.25 6.22 -8.17
N PRO A 70 4.91 7.15 -8.86
CA PRO A 70 4.24 8.26 -9.55
C PRO A 70 3.23 7.82 -10.62
N PHE A 71 2.16 8.58 -10.83
CA PHE A 71 1.08 8.24 -11.77
C PHE A 71 1.53 8.11 -13.23
N ASP A 72 2.42 9.00 -13.69
CA ASP A 72 2.97 9.02 -15.05
C ASP A 72 3.71 7.71 -15.40
N ARG A 73 4.28 7.04 -14.40
CA ARG A 73 4.96 5.74 -14.54
C ARG A 73 4.03 4.54 -14.54
N ARG A 74 2.71 4.71 -14.31
CA ARG A 74 1.76 3.59 -14.25
C ARG A 74 1.71 2.76 -15.53
N ARG A 75 1.74 3.43 -16.69
CA ARG A 75 1.63 2.78 -18.01
C ARG A 75 2.87 1.95 -18.36
N ASP A 76 4.01 2.28 -17.76
CA ASP A 76 5.28 1.59 -17.98
C ASP A 76 5.44 0.35 -17.10
N LEU A 77 4.57 0.18 -16.10
CA LEU A 77 4.64 -0.99 -15.23
C LEU A 77 4.23 -2.25 -16.00
N PRO A 78 5.06 -3.31 -15.98
CA PRO A 78 4.57 -4.62 -16.35
C PRO A 78 3.42 -5.00 -15.41
N GLY A 79 2.43 -5.72 -15.95
CA GLY A 79 1.40 -6.32 -15.12
C GLY A 79 1.99 -7.30 -14.08
N PRO A 80 1.17 -7.82 -13.16
CA PRO A 80 1.56 -8.90 -12.25
C PRO A 80 2.27 -10.03 -13.00
N GLN A 81 3.44 -10.46 -12.52
CA GLN A 81 4.22 -11.56 -13.09
C GLN A 81 4.75 -12.49 -11.99
N GLY A 82 5.11 -13.71 -12.38
CA GLY A 82 5.73 -14.69 -11.49
C GLY A 82 4.90 -14.97 -10.23
N PRO A 83 5.53 -15.09 -9.04
CA PRO A 83 4.83 -15.41 -7.80
C PRO A 83 3.72 -14.42 -7.41
N ILE A 84 3.81 -13.15 -7.83
CA ILE A 84 2.76 -12.16 -7.58
C ILE A 84 1.51 -12.49 -8.41
N ALA A 85 1.68 -12.82 -9.70
CA ALA A 85 0.56 -13.23 -10.55
C ALA A 85 -0.08 -14.53 -10.05
N GLU A 86 0.74 -15.47 -9.58
CA GLU A 86 0.26 -16.73 -9.02
C GLU A 86 -0.51 -16.52 -7.71
N ALA A 87 -0.03 -15.65 -6.80
CA ALA A 87 -0.73 -15.32 -5.57
C ALA A 87 -2.07 -14.59 -5.83
N MET A 88 -2.12 -13.78 -6.89
CA MET A 88 -3.36 -13.16 -7.37
C MET A 88 -4.37 -14.18 -7.89
N ALA A 89 -3.91 -15.18 -8.64
CA ALA A 89 -4.78 -16.15 -9.28
C ALA A 89 -5.25 -17.25 -8.31
N SER A 90 -4.37 -17.73 -7.44
CA SER A 90 -4.65 -18.90 -6.57
C SER A 90 -5.46 -18.55 -5.33
N GLY A 91 -5.40 -17.31 -4.84
CA GLY A 91 -5.96 -16.94 -3.54
C GLY A 91 -5.29 -17.64 -2.35
N GLY A 92 -4.21 -18.40 -2.57
CA GLY A 92 -3.40 -19.10 -1.57
C GLY A 92 -2.07 -18.39 -1.29
N PRO A 93 -1.30 -18.81 -0.27
CA PRO A 93 0.08 -18.37 -0.12
C PRO A 93 0.96 -19.03 -1.18
N VAL A 94 1.83 -18.26 -1.84
CA VAL A 94 2.85 -18.76 -2.77
C VAL A 94 4.21 -18.72 -2.07
N ARG A 95 4.91 -19.86 -2.06
CA ARG A 95 6.24 -19.98 -1.44
C ARG A 95 7.31 -19.80 -2.50
N VAL A 96 8.28 -18.94 -2.20
CA VAL A 96 9.38 -18.58 -3.08
C VAL A 96 10.68 -18.85 -2.34
N ARG A 97 11.35 -19.96 -2.67
CA ARG A 97 12.68 -20.26 -2.17
C ARG A 97 13.70 -19.56 -3.05
N MET A 98 14.57 -18.74 -2.45
CA MET A 98 15.51 -17.93 -3.24
C MET A 98 16.50 -18.77 -4.06
N ALA A 99 16.74 -20.01 -3.64
CA ALA A 99 17.60 -20.96 -4.35
C ALA A 99 16.98 -21.54 -5.63
N ASP A 100 15.66 -21.48 -5.78
CA ASP A 100 14.93 -22.08 -6.92
C ASP A 100 14.84 -21.12 -8.12
N TYR A 101 15.27 -19.87 -7.95
CA TYR A 101 15.16 -18.81 -8.93
C TYR A 101 16.53 -18.25 -9.30
N GLU A 102 16.70 -17.92 -10.58
CA GLU A 102 17.86 -17.14 -11.02
C GLU A 102 17.89 -15.78 -10.30
N ARG A 103 19.10 -15.32 -9.99
CA ARG A 103 19.31 -14.06 -9.29
C ARG A 103 18.71 -12.91 -10.10
N GLY A 104 17.76 -12.19 -9.51
CA GLY A 104 17.07 -11.08 -10.18
C GLY A 104 15.81 -11.46 -10.96
N ALA A 105 15.41 -12.74 -11.01
CA ALA A 105 14.20 -13.19 -11.71
C ALA A 105 12.90 -12.59 -11.11
N LEU A 106 12.94 -12.17 -9.85
CA LEU A 106 11.86 -11.41 -9.21
C LEU A 106 12.13 -9.93 -9.48
N ASN A 107 11.72 -9.44 -10.66
CA ASN A 107 11.94 -8.07 -11.17
C ASN A 107 11.63 -6.91 -10.21
N LEU A 108 11.01 -7.17 -9.05
CA LEU A 108 10.71 -6.19 -8.02
C LEU A 108 11.61 -6.28 -6.77
N GLN A 109 12.49 -7.28 -6.66
CA GLN A 109 13.10 -7.65 -5.38
C GLN A 109 14.51 -8.28 -5.52
N SER A 110 15.32 -7.86 -6.51
CA SER A 110 16.70 -8.32 -6.68
C SER A 110 17.56 -8.17 -5.41
N SER A 111 17.27 -7.16 -4.58
CA SER A 111 17.96 -6.95 -3.30
C SER A 111 17.79 -8.11 -2.33
N LEU A 112 16.79 -8.99 -2.49
CA LEU A 112 16.61 -10.13 -1.60
C LEU A 112 17.79 -11.11 -1.62
N TRP A 113 18.39 -11.30 -2.79
CA TRP A 113 19.57 -12.18 -2.90
C TRP A 113 20.83 -11.51 -2.34
N ASP A 114 20.96 -10.19 -2.46
CA ASP A 114 22.11 -9.46 -1.92
C ASP A 114 22.09 -9.45 -0.39
N GLU A 115 20.89 -9.46 0.21
CA GLU A 115 20.69 -9.39 1.65
C GLU A 115 20.66 -10.76 2.34
N GLY A 116 20.81 -11.86 1.57
CA GLY A 116 20.93 -13.22 2.10
C GLY A 116 19.62 -13.85 2.57
N PHE A 117 18.48 -13.43 2.02
CA PHE A 117 17.20 -14.06 2.34
C PHE A 117 17.10 -15.47 1.76
N VAL A 118 16.36 -16.35 2.45
CA VAL A 118 16.23 -17.78 2.13
C VAL A 118 14.87 -18.09 1.50
N GLU A 119 13.81 -17.52 2.06
CA GLU A 119 12.45 -17.75 1.57
C GLU A 119 11.58 -16.50 1.71
N GLN A 120 10.68 -16.35 0.75
CA GLN A 120 9.57 -15.42 0.78
C GLN A 120 8.23 -16.16 0.66
N VAL A 121 7.25 -15.72 1.42
CA VAL A 121 5.84 -16.10 1.26
C VAL A 121 5.10 -14.91 0.68
N VAL A 122 4.40 -15.11 -0.43
CA VAL A 122 3.62 -14.10 -1.15
C VAL A 122 2.15 -14.39 -0.95
N ILE A 123 1.40 -13.40 -0.45
CA ILE A 123 -0.03 -13.53 -0.18
C ILE A 123 -0.76 -12.43 -0.93
N GLY A 124 -1.72 -12.84 -1.76
CA GLY A 124 -2.65 -11.93 -2.41
C GLY A 124 -3.78 -11.50 -1.48
N CYS A 125 -4.04 -10.21 -1.44
CA CYS A 125 -5.07 -9.53 -0.67
C CYS A 125 -6.03 -8.82 -1.63
N THR A 126 -7.27 -9.28 -1.74
CA THR A 126 -8.28 -8.69 -2.64
C THR A 126 -9.32 -7.89 -1.86
N TRP A 127 -9.86 -6.85 -2.48
CA TRP A 127 -11.05 -6.12 -2.02
C TRP A 127 -11.85 -5.58 -3.22
N SER A 128 -12.97 -4.91 -2.94
CA SER A 128 -13.84 -4.38 -3.99
C SER A 128 -13.11 -3.34 -4.85
N GLY A 129 -12.79 -3.73 -6.09
CA GLY A 129 -12.12 -2.87 -7.08
C GLY A 129 -10.62 -2.68 -6.87
N GLY A 130 -9.96 -3.51 -6.05
CA GLY A 130 -8.52 -3.39 -5.80
C GLY A 130 -7.85 -4.68 -5.34
N PHE A 131 -6.51 -4.64 -5.33
CA PHE A 131 -5.67 -5.74 -4.92
C PHE A 131 -4.36 -5.23 -4.33
N ALA A 132 -3.92 -5.89 -3.27
CA ALA A 132 -2.58 -5.76 -2.69
C ALA A 132 -1.88 -7.11 -2.67
N VAL A 133 -0.56 -7.05 -2.69
CA VAL A 133 0.30 -8.15 -2.27
C VAL A 133 0.91 -7.80 -0.93
N ILE A 134 0.92 -8.76 -0.01
CA ILE A 134 1.85 -8.75 1.11
C ILE A 134 2.85 -9.88 0.95
N THR A 135 4.13 -9.60 1.25
CA THR A 135 5.16 -10.62 1.33
C THR A 135 5.84 -10.64 2.70
N PHE A 136 6.11 -11.84 3.18
CA PHE A 136 6.88 -12.09 4.39
C PHE A 136 8.16 -12.82 3.99
N THR A 137 9.32 -12.29 4.38
CA THR A 137 10.62 -12.83 3.95
C THR A 137 11.50 -13.12 5.17
N THR A 138 12.23 -14.23 5.12
CA THR A 138 13.06 -14.73 6.22
C THR A 138 14.47 -15.08 5.77
N LYS A 139 15.46 -14.84 6.65
CA LYS A 139 16.84 -15.33 6.54
C LYS A 139 17.04 -16.66 7.26
N ARG A 140 16.02 -17.18 7.98
CA ARG A 140 16.13 -18.43 8.75
C ARG A 140 16.49 -19.59 7.81
N PRO A 141 17.56 -20.36 8.10
CA PRO A 141 17.84 -21.58 7.35
C PRO A 141 16.63 -22.53 7.34
N GLY A 142 16.28 -23.06 6.17
CA GLY A 142 15.06 -23.85 5.99
C GLY A 142 13.76 -23.04 5.82
N GLY A 143 13.81 -21.71 6.00
CA GLY A 143 12.70 -20.76 5.85
C GLY A 143 11.55 -20.99 6.83
N PHE A 144 10.33 -20.68 6.41
CA PHE A 144 9.10 -20.86 7.18
C PHE A 144 8.70 -22.33 7.28
N THR A 145 8.08 -22.72 8.39
CA THR A 145 7.38 -24.01 8.52
C THR A 145 6.02 -23.93 7.83
N ASP A 146 5.44 -25.08 7.48
CA ASP A 146 4.10 -25.10 6.86
C ASP A 146 3.03 -24.49 7.77
N VAL A 147 3.15 -24.71 9.08
CA VAL A 147 2.27 -24.11 10.09
C VAL A 147 2.39 -22.58 10.08
N GLU A 148 3.60 -22.02 10.04
CA GLU A 148 3.75 -20.55 9.95
C GLU A 148 3.15 -20.01 8.65
N VAL A 149 3.32 -20.70 7.52
CA VAL A 149 2.73 -20.26 6.24
C VAL A 149 1.21 -20.29 6.26
N GLU A 150 0.61 -21.35 6.82
CA GLU A 150 -0.84 -21.45 7.00
C GLU A 150 -1.35 -20.32 7.90
N ARG A 151 -0.68 -20.05 9.02
CA ARG A 151 -1.05 -18.97 9.94
C ARG A 151 -0.92 -17.59 9.29
N LEU A 152 0.13 -17.33 8.52
CA LEU A 152 0.23 -16.08 7.73
C LEU A 152 -0.91 -15.96 6.71
N ALA A 153 -1.31 -17.07 6.08
CA ALA A 153 -2.42 -17.10 5.13
C ALA A 153 -3.79 -16.85 5.80
N GLU A 154 -3.99 -17.28 7.04
CA GLU A 154 -5.18 -16.99 7.85
C GLU A 154 -5.34 -15.48 8.14
N LEU A 155 -4.23 -14.75 8.32
CA LEU A 155 -4.24 -13.31 8.60
C LEU A 155 -4.66 -12.45 7.40
N ARG A 156 -4.65 -13.02 6.18
CA ARG A 156 -4.93 -12.33 4.91
C ARG A 156 -6.16 -11.45 4.96
N GLY A 157 -7.28 -11.97 5.47
CA GLY A 157 -8.55 -11.23 5.47
C GLY A 157 -8.46 -9.93 6.27
N ALA A 158 -7.86 -10.00 7.46
CA ALA A 158 -7.68 -8.82 8.31
C ALA A 158 -6.62 -7.86 7.75
N ILE A 159 -5.55 -8.38 7.14
CA ILE A 159 -4.55 -7.56 6.44
C ILE A 159 -5.19 -6.82 5.25
N SER A 160 -6.00 -7.49 4.44
CA SER A 160 -6.71 -6.88 3.31
C SER A 160 -7.58 -5.71 3.76
N LEU A 161 -8.31 -5.85 4.87
CA LEU A 161 -9.17 -4.79 5.40
C LEU A 161 -8.36 -3.55 5.84
N HIS A 162 -7.20 -3.74 6.45
CA HIS A 162 -6.33 -2.62 6.83
C HIS A 162 -5.69 -1.94 5.64
N ALA A 163 -5.18 -2.71 4.69
CA ALA A 163 -4.63 -2.16 3.47
C ALA A 163 -5.68 -1.33 2.71
N GLU A 164 -6.91 -1.83 2.58
CA GLU A 164 -8.00 -1.06 1.99
C GLU A 164 -8.32 0.19 2.82
N LEU A 165 -8.45 0.09 4.14
CA LEU A 165 -8.77 1.23 4.99
C LEU A 165 -7.74 2.36 4.89
N ILE A 166 -6.45 2.02 4.90
CA ILE A 166 -5.35 2.99 4.73
C ILE A 166 -5.43 3.64 3.35
N ASP A 167 -5.59 2.87 2.28
CA ASP A 167 -5.70 3.40 0.91
C ASP A 167 -6.93 4.33 0.76
N ARG A 168 -8.07 3.97 1.34
CA ARG A 168 -9.29 4.80 1.29
C ARG A 168 -9.12 6.12 2.03
N ARG A 169 -8.51 6.10 3.23
CA ARG A 169 -8.22 7.32 4.00
C ARG A 169 -7.26 8.23 3.24
N ALA A 170 -6.14 7.68 2.76
CA ALA A 170 -5.15 8.43 2.00
C ALA A 170 -5.73 9.00 0.70
N SER A 171 -6.61 8.26 0.03
CA SER A 171 -7.26 8.73 -1.20
C SER A 171 -8.28 9.85 -0.91
N LEU A 172 -9.05 9.74 0.18
CA LEU A 172 -9.98 10.79 0.59
C LEU A 172 -9.23 12.08 0.96
N GLU A 173 -8.12 11.97 1.68
CA GLU A 173 -7.26 13.11 2.01
C GLU A 173 -6.75 13.82 0.77
N VAL A 174 -6.24 13.08 -0.23
CA VAL A 174 -5.72 13.73 -1.43
C VAL A 174 -6.84 14.32 -2.29
N ILE A 175 -7.96 13.63 -2.46
CA ILE A 175 -9.10 14.18 -3.23
C ILE A 175 -9.58 15.48 -2.57
N THR A 176 -9.84 15.47 -1.25
CA THR A 176 -10.33 16.66 -0.55
C THR A 176 -9.32 17.81 -0.60
N THR A 177 -8.04 17.55 -0.37
CA THR A 177 -6.99 18.58 -0.41
C THR A 177 -6.72 19.11 -1.82
N THR A 178 -6.84 18.28 -2.86
CA THR A 178 -6.62 18.68 -4.27
C THR A 178 -7.76 19.57 -4.78
N TYR A 179 -9.01 19.23 -4.47
CA TYR A 179 -10.17 19.93 -5.03
C TYR A 179 -10.68 21.07 -4.15
N LEU A 180 -10.57 20.96 -2.83
CA LEU A 180 -11.04 21.99 -1.89
C LEU A 180 -9.90 22.88 -1.38
N GLY A 181 -8.65 22.45 -1.58
CA GLY A 181 -7.47 23.05 -0.95
C GLY A 181 -7.17 22.44 0.40
N ARG A 182 -5.91 22.56 0.84
CA ARG A 182 -5.38 21.92 2.05
C ARG A 182 -6.21 22.22 3.31
N ASP A 183 -6.55 23.48 3.54
CA ASP A 183 -7.22 23.90 4.77
C ASP A 183 -8.69 23.50 4.81
N ALA A 184 -9.44 23.75 3.72
CA ALA A 184 -10.84 23.36 3.61
C ALA A 184 -10.99 21.83 3.59
N GLY A 185 -10.09 21.12 2.89
CA GLY A 185 -10.05 19.66 2.86
C GLY A 185 -9.87 19.07 4.27
N ARG A 186 -8.87 19.53 5.03
CA ARG A 186 -8.66 19.06 6.41
C ARG A 186 -9.88 19.27 7.30
N ARG A 187 -10.50 20.45 7.25
CA ARG A 187 -11.70 20.76 8.05
C ARG A 187 -12.87 19.83 7.73
N ILE A 188 -13.06 19.49 6.46
CA ILE A 188 -14.09 18.54 6.03
C ILE A 188 -13.82 17.15 6.59
N LEU A 189 -12.56 16.69 6.56
CA LEU A 189 -12.14 15.42 7.17
C LEU A 189 -12.34 15.41 8.70
N ASP A 190 -12.18 16.57 9.34
CA ASP A 190 -12.41 16.78 10.78
C ASP A 190 -13.91 16.97 11.13
N GLY A 191 -14.81 16.96 10.15
CA GLY A 191 -16.27 16.94 10.36
C GLY A 191 -17.00 18.27 10.15
N ALA A 192 -16.36 19.31 9.62
CA ALA A 192 -16.97 20.61 9.31
C ALA A 192 -17.84 20.55 8.03
N LEU A 193 -18.93 19.78 8.07
CA LEU A 193 -19.74 19.41 6.89
C LEU A 193 -20.98 20.30 6.67
N HIS A 194 -21.38 21.11 7.65
CA HIS A 194 -22.64 21.86 7.59
C HIS A 194 -22.43 23.28 7.08
N ARG A 195 -23.47 23.78 6.39
CA ARG A 195 -23.56 25.20 6.05
C ARG A 195 -23.61 26.02 7.35
N GLY A 196 -22.56 26.80 7.59
CA GLY A 196 -22.38 27.54 8.84
C GLY A 196 -21.06 27.20 9.53
N ASP A 197 -20.44 26.05 9.21
CA ASP A 197 -19.11 25.65 9.69
C ASP A 197 -17.98 26.42 8.97
N GLY A 198 -18.17 27.73 8.78
CA GLY A 198 -17.24 28.65 8.14
C GLY A 198 -16.41 29.42 9.16
N GLU A 199 -15.33 30.03 8.69
CA GLU A 199 -14.57 31.00 9.49
C GLU A 199 -14.32 32.25 8.65
N THR A 200 -14.11 33.39 9.31
CA THR A 200 -13.65 34.59 8.62
C THR A 200 -12.14 34.50 8.43
N ILE A 201 -11.69 34.43 7.18
CA ILE A 201 -10.27 34.47 6.83
C ILE A 201 -9.90 35.83 6.24
N THR A 202 -8.65 36.23 6.41
CA THR A 202 -8.07 37.34 5.64
C THR A 202 -7.49 36.77 4.35
N ALA A 203 -7.99 37.22 3.19
CA ALA A 203 -7.58 36.71 1.90
C ALA A 203 -7.38 37.84 0.87
N ALA A 204 -6.44 37.64 -0.06
CA ALA A 204 -6.37 38.41 -1.29
C ALA A 204 -7.12 37.65 -2.39
N ILE A 205 -8.05 38.32 -3.08
CA ILE A 205 -8.82 37.70 -4.17
C ILE A 205 -8.11 38.00 -5.50
N TRP A 206 -7.68 36.94 -6.19
CA TRP A 206 -7.03 37.03 -7.49
C TRP A 206 -7.97 36.47 -8.57
N PHE A 207 -8.19 37.23 -9.65
CA PHE A 207 -8.86 36.77 -10.85
C PHE A 207 -7.89 36.75 -12.03
N SER A 208 -7.84 35.62 -12.75
CA SER A 208 -7.11 35.47 -14.01
C SER A 208 -7.96 34.66 -14.97
N ASP A 209 -7.94 35.03 -16.25
CA ASP A 209 -8.65 34.31 -17.31
C ASP A 209 -7.80 34.27 -18.59
N LEU A 210 -8.11 33.33 -19.47
CA LEU A 210 -7.47 33.16 -20.78
C LEU A 210 -8.16 34.06 -21.81
N ARG A 211 -7.37 34.97 -22.41
CA ARG A 211 -7.85 35.83 -23.51
C ARG A 211 -8.32 34.98 -24.68
N GLY A 212 -9.57 35.16 -25.11
CA GLY A 212 -10.14 34.47 -26.27
C GLY A 212 -10.40 32.98 -26.04
N PHE A 213 -10.55 32.53 -24.79
CA PHE A 213 -10.80 31.12 -24.43
C PHE A 213 -11.83 30.43 -25.32
N THR A 214 -13.02 31.01 -25.52
CA THR A 214 -14.10 30.44 -26.36
C THR A 214 -13.64 30.16 -27.79
N ALA A 215 -12.88 31.08 -28.37
CA ALA A 215 -12.37 30.93 -29.73
C ALA A 215 -11.26 29.87 -29.84
N LEU A 216 -10.51 29.65 -28.75
CA LEU A 216 -9.45 28.66 -28.65
C LEU A 216 -10.02 27.25 -28.39
N SER A 217 -11.00 27.11 -27.51
CA SER A 217 -11.62 25.83 -27.17
C SER A 217 -12.31 25.16 -28.35
N GLU A 218 -12.88 25.95 -29.26
CA GLU A 218 -13.55 25.45 -30.48
C GLU A 218 -12.55 25.02 -31.58
N ARG A 219 -11.31 25.53 -31.54
CA ARG A 219 -10.32 25.34 -32.63
C ARG A 219 -9.17 24.42 -32.27
N LEU A 220 -8.86 24.28 -30.99
CA LEU A 220 -7.80 23.39 -30.55
C LEU A 220 -8.32 21.94 -30.49
N PRO A 221 -7.59 20.98 -31.08
CA PRO A 221 -7.95 19.58 -30.94
C PRO A 221 -7.83 19.14 -29.48
N LEU A 222 -8.71 18.24 -29.05
CA LEU A 222 -8.53 17.54 -27.78
C LEU A 222 -7.19 16.79 -27.83
N ALA A 223 -6.36 16.96 -26.80
CA ALA A 223 -5.14 16.18 -26.67
C ALA A 223 -5.51 14.69 -26.58
N ALA A 224 -4.97 13.88 -27.50
CA ALA A 224 -5.14 12.43 -27.55
C ALA A 224 -4.38 11.73 -26.41
#